data_AF-A0A7X5N4S9-F1
#
_entry.id   AF-A0A7X5N4S9-F1
#
_cell.length_a   1.000
_cell.length_b   1.000
_cell.length_c   1.000
_cell.angle_alpha   90.00
_cell.angle_beta   90.00
_cell.angle_gamma   90.00
#
_symmetry.space_group_name_H-M   'P 1'
#
loop_
_entity.id
_entity.type
_entity.pdbx_description
1 polymer ?
#
loop_
_entity_poly.entity_id
_entity_poly.type
_entity_poly.pdbx_seq_one_letter_code
_entity_poly.pdbx_strand_id
1 'polypeptide(L)' 'PFAPKGADWEAAVALWRTLVSDADAHFDTVVELRAEDIKPQVSWGTSPEMVLAVDQQVPDPAAEQDPTRRDSIERALKYM' A
#
# COMPACT_ATOMS: atom_id res chain seq x y z
N PRO A 1 18.23 9.85 -1.64
CA PRO A 1 19.43 9.88 -2.51
C PRO A 1 19.17 9.41 -3.94
N PHE A 2 18.27 8.43 -4.14
CA PHE A 2 18.02 7.80 -5.45
C PHE A 2 16.89 8.44 -6.27
N ALA A 3 16.26 9.51 -5.78
CA ALA A 3 15.29 10.26 -6.55
C ALA A 3 15.97 11.43 -7.28
N PRO A 4 15.66 11.68 -8.57
CA PRO A 4 16.19 12.82 -9.30
C PRO A 4 15.73 14.13 -8.66
N LYS A 5 16.47 15.22 -8.90
CA LYS A 5 16.23 16.53 -8.30
C LYS A 5 16.37 17.65 -9.32
N GLY A 6 15.70 18.77 -9.08
CA GLY A 6 15.84 19.98 -9.91
C GLY A 6 15.52 19.69 -11.38
N ALA A 7 16.44 20.05 -12.29
CA ALA A 7 16.24 19.85 -13.72
C ALA A 7 16.06 18.37 -14.10
N ASP A 8 16.79 17.45 -13.45
CA ASP A 8 16.66 16.02 -13.71
C ASP A 8 15.29 15.49 -13.27
N TRP A 9 14.68 16.08 -12.24
CA TRP A 9 13.33 15.76 -11.81
C TRP A 9 12.30 16.16 -12.87
N GLU A 10 12.39 17.39 -13.39
CA GLU A 10 11.47 17.87 -14.42
C GLU A 10 11.58 17.03 -15.71
N ALA A 11 12.81 16.68 -16.12
CA ALA A 11 13.03 15.80 -17.26
C ALA A 11 12.45 14.38 -17.03
N ALA A 12 12.62 13.83 -15.82
CA ALA A 12 12.07 12.53 -15.46
C ALA A 12 10.52 12.55 -15.46
N VAL A 13 9.91 13.57 -14.89
CA VAL A 13 8.44 13.75 -14.89
C VAL A 13 7.90 13.88 -16.31
N ALA A 14 8.58 14.64 -17.17
CA ALA A 14 8.19 14.76 -18.58
C ALA A 14 8.19 13.40 -19.28
N LEU A 15 9.22 12.58 -19.06
CA LEU A 15 9.29 11.22 -19.58
C LEU A 15 8.21 10.31 -18.99
N TRP A 16 8.00 10.31 -17.67
CA TRP A 16 7.00 9.45 -17.04
C TRP A 16 5.59 9.73 -17.54
N ARG A 17 5.28 10.99 -17.87
CA ARG A 17 3.99 11.38 -18.47
C ARG A 17 3.78 10.78 -19.86
N THR A 18 4.83 10.34 -20.56
CA THR A 18 4.69 9.64 -21.84
C THR A 18 4.48 8.13 -21.67
N LEU A 19 4.60 7.59 -20.45
CA LEU A 19 4.39 6.17 -20.16
C LEU A 19 2.90 5.88 -20.00
N VAL A 20 2.18 5.90 -21.11
CA VAL A 20 0.75 5.57 -21.19
C VAL A 20 0.55 4.34 -22.07
N SER A 21 -0.54 3.60 -21.82
CA SER A 21 -0.97 2.52 -22.72
C SER A 21 -1.44 3.08 -24.06
N ASP A 22 -1.45 2.22 -25.09
CA ASP A 22 -2.02 2.55 -26.39
C ASP A 22 -3.52 2.90 -26.28
N ALA A 23 -4.01 3.74 -27.19
CA ALA A 23 -5.39 4.24 -27.16
C ALA A 23 -6.45 3.13 -27.36
N ASP A 24 -6.08 2.02 -27.97
CA ASP A 24 -6.90 0.84 -28.22
C ASP A 24 -6.56 -0.34 -27.29
N ALA A 25 -5.83 -0.08 -26.20
CA ALA A 25 -5.53 -1.08 -25.19
C ALA A 25 -6.83 -1.63 -24.56
N HIS A 26 -6.94 -2.96 -24.54
CA HIS A 26 -8.03 -3.68 -23.88
C HIS A 26 -7.53 -4.22 -22.54
N PHE A 27 -8.24 -3.89 -21.47
CA PHE A 27 -7.96 -4.37 -20.12
C PHE A 27 -8.98 -5.44 -19.73
N ASP A 28 -8.52 -6.56 -19.17
CA ASP A 28 -9.42 -7.58 -18.62
C ASP A 28 -10.26 -7.06 -17.46
N THR A 29 -9.72 -6.08 -16.71
CA THR A 29 -10.41 -5.45 -15.58
C THR A 29 -9.88 -4.04 -15.37
N VAL A 30 -10.80 -3.11 -15.10
CA VAL A 30 -10.51 -1.74 -14.67
C VAL A 30 -11.08 -1.53 -13.28
N VAL A 31 -10.26 -1.07 -12.35
CA VAL A 31 -10.66 -0.75 -10.98
C VAL A 31 -10.41 0.74 -10.75
N GLU A 32 -11.48 1.49 -10.52
CA GLU A 32 -11.41 2.91 -10.19
C GLU A 32 -11.51 3.08 -8.67
N LEU A 33 -10.49 3.70 -8.08
CA LEU A 33 -10.42 3.96 -6.65
C LEU A 33 -10.38 5.46 -6.43
N ARG A 34 -11.34 5.97 -5.65
CA ARG A 34 -11.37 7.37 -5.24
C ARG A 34 -10.40 7.56 -4.08
N ALA A 35 -9.43 8.44 -4.25
CA ALA A 35 -8.40 8.67 -3.25
C ALA A 35 -8.99 9.17 -1.93
N GLU A 36 -10.08 9.94 -1.98
CA GLU A 36 -10.79 10.45 -0.81
C GLU A 36 -11.49 9.36 0.02
N ASP A 37 -11.76 8.19 -0.56
CA ASP A 37 -12.34 7.05 0.16
C ASP A 37 -11.27 6.27 0.94
N ILE A 38 -9.98 6.48 0.61
CA ILE A 38 -8.84 5.86 1.30
C ILE A 38 -8.48 6.69 2.53
N LYS A 39 -8.98 6.24 3.69
CA LYS A 39 -8.69 6.87 4.98
C LYS A 39 -7.19 6.84 5.31
N PRO A 40 -6.70 7.78 6.16
CA PRO A 40 -5.33 7.73 6.67
C PRO A 40 -4.99 6.37 7.24
N GLN A 41 -3.85 5.83 6.82
CA GLN A 41 -3.39 4.49 7.16
C GLN A 41 -2.38 4.52 8.30
N VAL A 42 -2.44 3.51 9.18
CA VAL A 42 -1.49 3.31 10.27
C VAL A 42 -0.97 1.87 10.26
N SER A 43 0.34 1.73 10.40
CA SER A 43 1.00 0.42 10.54
C SER A 43 0.94 -0.05 12.00
N TRP A 44 0.62 -1.32 12.21
CA TRP A 44 0.56 -1.94 13.55
C TRP A 44 1.54 -3.11 13.71
N GLY A 45 2.40 -3.35 12.73
CA GLY A 45 3.36 -4.45 12.73
C GLY A 45 4.57 -4.21 11.83
N THR A 46 5.34 -5.27 11.57
CA THR A 46 6.63 -5.20 10.87
C THR A 46 6.57 -5.62 9.41
N SER A 47 5.45 -6.18 8.94
CA SER A 47 5.22 -6.48 7.53
C SER A 47 4.50 -5.32 6.83
N PRO A 48 4.81 -4.99 5.56
CA PRO A 48 4.08 -3.96 4.80
C PRO A 48 2.56 -4.17 4.70
N GLU A 49 2.09 -5.41 4.83
CA GLU A 49 0.66 -5.75 4.83
C GLU A 49 -0.04 -5.44 6.17
N MET A 50 0.71 -5.20 7.25
CA MET A 50 0.19 -4.93 8.60
C MET A 50 -0.16 -3.45 8.75
N VAL A 51 -1.14 -3.03 7.95
CA VAL A 51 -1.63 -1.66 7.85
C VAL A 51 -3.16 -1.65 7.86
N LEU A 52 -3.76 -0.63 8.47
CA LEU A 52 -5.20 -0.46 8.58
C LEU A 52 -5.53 1.04 8.48
N ALA A 53 -6.80 1.36 8.20
CA ALA A 53 -7.26 2.72 8.42
C ALA A 53 -7.18 3.10 9.92
N VAL A 54 -6.93 4.39 10.20
CA VAL A 54 -6.75 4.91 11.57
C VAL A 54 -7.95 4.66 12.50
N ASP A 55 -9.14 4.41 11.95
CA ASP A 55 -10.37 4.16 12.70
C ASP A 55 -10.77 2.68 12.73
N GLN A 56 -9.90 1.77 12.26
CA GLN A 56 -10.10 0.33 12.31
C GLN A 56 -9.42 -0.31 13.52
N GLN A 57 -9.81 -1.54 13.83
CA GLN A 57 -9.25 -2.32 14.93
C GLN A 57 -8.11 -3.21 14.44
N VAL A 58 -7.04 -3.26 15.24
CA VAL A 58 -5.93 -4.19 15.01
C VAL A 58 -6.41 -5.63 15.22
N PRO A 59 -5.98 -6.60 14.38
CA PRO A 59 -6.40 -7.98 14.51
C PRO A 59 -6.10 -8.56 15.90
N ASP A 60 -7.09 -9.22 16.50
CA ASP A 60 -6.91 -10.01 17.72
C ASP A 60 -6.41 -11.41 17.35
N PRO A 61 -5.19 -11.82 17.77
CA PRO A 61 -4.68 -13.16 17.48
C PRO A 61 -5.58 -14.28 18.04
N ALA A 62 -6.33 -14.04 19.11
CA ALA A 62 -7.27 -15.04 19.64
C ALA A 62 -8.43 -15.35 18.67
N ALA A 63 -8.74 -14.43 17.75
CA ALA A 63 -9.79 -14.57 16.74
C ALA A 63 -9.28 -15.16 15.41
N GLU A 64 -7.96 -15.27 15.20
CA GLU A 64 -7.36 -15.83 14.00
C GLU A 64 -7.31 -17.35 14.08
N GLN A 65 -7.81 -18.05 13.05
CA GLN A 65 -7.89 -19.51 13.02
C GLN A 65 -6.62 -20.15 12.46
N ASP A 66 -5.96 -19.46 11.53
CA ASP A 66 -4.71 -19.91 10.95
C ASP A 66 -3.56 -19.73 11.97
N PRO A 67 -2.90 -20.82 12.41
CA PRO A 67 -1.87 -20.74 13.44
C PRO A 67 -0.64 -19.95 13.00
N THR A 68 -0.30 -19.96 11.71
CA THR A 68 0.83 -19.19 11.16
C THR A 68 0.51 -17.70 11.14
N ARG A 69 -0.71 -17.32 10.74
CA ARG A 69 -1.15 -15.92 10.79
C ARG A 69 -1.27 -15.41 12.22
N ARG A 70 -1.79 -16.24 13.14
CA ARG A 70 -1.89 -15.92 14.57
C ARG A 70 -0.52 -15.58 15.16
N ASP A 71 0.45 -16.46 14.99
CA ASP A 71 1.83 -16.26 15.46
C ASP A 71 2.49 -15.02 14.83
N SER A 72 2.18 -14.73 13.56
CA SER A 72 2.60 -13.49 12.91
C SER A 72 2.02 -12.23 13.58
N ILE A 73 0.71 -12.23 13.88
CA ILE A 73 0.03 -11.13 14.58
C ILE A 73 0.60 -10.97 16.00
N GLU A 74 0.76 -12.05 16.76
CA GLU A 74 1.31 -12.02 18.12
C GLU A 74 2.71 -11.39 18.16
N ARG A 75 3.58 -11.77 17.22
CA ARG A 75 4.92 -11.16 17.11
C ARG A 75 4.87 -9.69 16.76
N ALA A 76 3.99 -9.30 15.84
CA ALA A 76 3.83 -7.90 15.44
C ALA A 76 3.38 -7.04 16.62
N LEU A 77 2.35 -7.49 17.34
CA LEU A 77 1.81 -6.82 18.53
C LEU A 77 2.83 -6.75 19.68
N LYS A 78 3.71 -7.74 19.80
CA LYS A 78 4.77 -7.75 20.82
C LYS A 78 5.92 -6.78 20.50
N TYR A 79 6.17 -6.54 19.22
CA TYR A 79 7.27 -5.69 18.77
C TYR A 79 6.98 -4.19 18.93
N MET A 80 5.73 -3.81 18.63
CA MET A 80 5.24 -2.42 18.69
C MET A 80 4.93 -1.97 20.12
#